data_AF-A0A661JSA8-F1
#
_entry.id   AF-A0A661JSA8-F1
#
_cell.length_a   1.000
_cell.length_b   1.000
_cell.length_c   1.000
_cell.angle_alpha   90.00
_cell.angle_beta   90.00
_cell.angle_gamma   90.00
#
_symmetry.space_group_name_H-M   'P 1'
#
loop_
_entity.id
_entity.type
_entity.pdbx_description
1 polymer ?
#
loop_
_entity_poly.entity_id
_entity_poly.type
_entity_poly.pdbx_seq_one_letter_code
_entity_poly.pdbx_strand_id
1 'polypeptide(L)'
;PAQTNIFYGRRHDDRPWLTMIIRGGGMGANSKMDGHHCAIFPANGANTPVEIFESDTPLLVEARELVPDSGGPGRMRGGLGRKMVIRVPDDEYAPQPPVTRAIQAGRCKYPPEGIFGGKPGAKAQFLVNGEPGDPSGLTFCKPGDVVAFYSAGGGGYGDPFERDPEMVRRDVIYGYVSVEQAREDYGVVIDPETFEIDYKATERMRSGR
;
A
#
# COMPACT_ATOMS: atom_id res chain seq x y z
N PRO A 1 0.76 -5.47 -10.33
CA PRO A 1 0.68 -4.60 -9.13
C PRO A 1 1.26 -3.19 -9.32
N ALA A 2 1.89 -2.87 -10.46
CA ALA A 2 2.35 -1.52 -10.75
C ALA A 2 1.18 -0.60 -11.17
N GLN A 3 1.23 0.65 -10.71
CA GLN A 3 0.30 1.71 -11.10
C GLN A 3 1.08 2.90 -11.63
N THR A 4 0.61 3.49 -12.73
CA THR A 4 1.18 4.69 -13.33
C THR A 4 0.25 5.86 -13.08
N ASN A 5 0.82 6.97 -12.60
CA ASN A 5 0.08 8.20 -12.35
C ASN A 5 0.84 9.33 -13.01
N ILE A 6 0.11 10.12 -13.77
CA ILE A 6 0.65 11.27 -14.50
C ILE A 6 -0.02 12.49 -13.90
N PHE A 7 0.78 13.42 -13.41
CA PHE A 7 0.32 14.73 -12.97
C PHE A 7 0.85 15.77 -13.92
N TYR A 8 0.01 16.71 -14.31
CA TYR A 8 0.42 17.82 -15.17
C TYR A 8 -0.46 19.04 -14.94
N GLY A 9 0.08 20.20 -15.31
CA GLY A 9 -0.61 21.48 -15.20
C GLY A 9 0.33 22.63 -15.49
N ARG A 10 0.00 23.80 -14.94
CA ARG A 10 0.87 24.98 -14.96
C ARG A 10 1.29 25.32 -13.53
N ARG A 11 2.52 25.77 -13.37
CA ARG A 11 3.02 26.36 -12.12
C ARG A 11 2.38 27.75 -11.92
N HIS A 12 2.59 28.36 -10.77
CA HIS A 12 2.10 29.72 -10.51
C HIS A 12 2.62 30.74 -11.55
N ASP A 13 3.82 30.52 -12.10
CA ASP A 13 4.51 31.36 -13.09
C ASP A 13 4.25 30.96 -14.57
N ASP A 14 3.12 30.31 -14.85
CA ASP A 14 2.70 29.83 -16.19
C ASP A 14 3.56 28.72 -16.82
N ARG A 15 4.70 28.35 -16.23
CA ARG A 15 5.53 27.26 -16.79
C ARG A 15 4.78 25.93 -16.73
N PRO A 16 4.73 25.17 -17.84
CA PRO A 16 4.13 23.84 -17.82
C PRO A 16 5.00 22.89 -16.99
N TRP A 17 4.36 21.91 -16.37
CA TRP A 17 5.03 20.81 -15.70
C TRP A 17 4.27 19.51 -15.94
N LEU A 18 5.02 18.42 -15.97
CA LEU A 18 4.49 17.07 -16.05
C LEU A 18 5.42 16.15 -15.27
N THR A 19 4.83 15.25 -14.49
CA THR A 19 5.55 14.15 -13.86
C THR A 19 4.80 12.85 -14.07
N MET A 20 5.55 11.75 -14.18
CA MET A 20 5.01 10.41 -14.20
C MET A 20 5.63 9.64 -13.04
N ILE A 21 4.79 9.13 -12.14
CA ILE A 21 5.22 8.26 -11.06
C ILE A 21 4.69 6.85 -11.27
N ILE A 22 5.60 5.89 -11.21
CA ILE A 22 5.29 4.46 -11.22
C ILE A 22 5.44 3.94 -9.80
N ARG A 23 4.45 3.17 -9.35
CA ARG A 23 4.38 2.69 -7.97
C ARG A 23 4.11 1.21 -7.95
N GLY A 24 4.93 0.47 -7.21
CA GLY A 24 4.71 -0.95 -6.94
C GLY A 24 3.75 -1.16 -5.77
N GLY A 25 2.87 -2.15 -5.89
CA GLY A 25 2.16 -2.75 -4.78
C GLY A 25 2.89 -3.97 -4.22
N GLY A 26 2.24 -4.69 -3.31
CA GLY A 26 2.76 -5.94 -2.77
C GLY A 26 2.83 -7.04 -3.82
N MET A 27 3.93 -7.79 -3.81
CA MET A 27 4.07 -9.02 -4.61
C MET A 27 3.40 -10.20 -3.92
N GLY A 28 2.87 -11.16 -4.68
CA GLY A 28 2.37 -12.41 -4.12
C GLY A 28 3.48 -13.20 -3.43
N ALA A 29 3.13 -13.90 -2.36
CA ALA A 29 4.04 -14.84 -1.72
C ALA A 29 4.26 -16.09 -2.59
N ASN A 30 5.32 -16.83 -2.30
CA ASN A 30 5.55 -18.14 -2.92
C ASN A 30 5.71 -19.23 -1.85
N SER A 31 5.98 -20.47 -2.27
CA SER A 31 6.07 -21.62 -1.38
C SER A 31 7.20 -21.56 -0.35
N LYS A 32 8.18 -20.66 -0.54
CA LYS A 32 9.42 -20.58 0.24
C LYS A 32 9.60 -19.25 0.97
N MET A 33 8.94 -18.17 0.53
CA MET A 33 9.14 -16.85 1.11
C MET A 33 7.91 -15.95 0.98
N ASP A 34 7.83 -14.98 1.90
CA ASP A 34 6.91 -13.85 1.84
C ASP A 34 7.10 -13.03 0.56
N GLY A 35 6.05 -12.36 0.13
CA GLY A 35 6.09 -11.46 -1.01
C GLY A 35 6.85 -10.17 -0.70
N HIS A 36 7.60 -9.67 -1.68
CA HIS A 36 8.27 -8.37 -1.56
C HIS A 36 7.26 -7.22 -1.43
N HIS A 37 7.51 -6.32 -0.48
CA HIS A 37 6.75 -5.10 -0.29
C HIS A 37 6.99 -4.14 -1.45
N CYS A 38 5.92 -3.56 -2.00
CA CYS A 38 5.98 -2.39 -2.90
C CYS A 38 6.95 -2.50 -4.10
N ALA A 39 7.18 -3.71 -4.61
CA ALA A 39 8.14 -3.93 -5.69
C ALA A 39 7.56 -3.53 -7.06
N ILE A 40 8.36 -2.80 -7.85
CA ILE A 40 8.00 -2.42 -9.23
C ILE A 40 8.43 -3.54 -10.18
N PHE A 41 7.62 -4.59 -10.22
CA PHE A 41 7.83 -5.75 -11.10
C PHE A 41 6.84 -5.73 -12.28
N PRO A 42 7.24 -6.12 -13.51
CA PRO A 42 8.55 -6.67 -13.91
C PRO A 42 9.62 -5.62 -14.28
N ALA A 43 9.28 -4.33 -14.26
CA ALA A 43 10.12 -3.26 -14.81
C ALA A 43 11.41 -2.96 -14.01
N ASN A 44 11.66 -3.64 -12.89
CA ASN A 44 12.82 -3.44 -12.00
C ASN A 44 13.07 -1.94 -11.66
N GLY A 45 11.98 -1.22 -11.37
CA GLY A 45 12.02 0.20 -11.07
C GLY A 45 12.35 0.50 -9.61
N ALA A 46 13.04 1.62 -9.36
CA ALA A 46 13.20 2.18 -8.03
C ALA A 46 12.15 3.25 -7.74
N ASN A 47 11.94 3.56 -6.47
CA ASN A 47 11.08 4.67 -6.09
C ASN A 47 11.82 6.01 -6.25
N THR A 48 11.16 7.01 -6.82
CA THR A 48 11.64 8.40 -6.78
C THR A 48 11.72 8.89 -5.33
N PRO A 49 12.83 9.53 -4.90
CA PRO A 49 12.89 10.22 -3.61
C PRO A 49 11.83 11.31 -3.50
N VAL A 50 11.34 11.58 -2.28
CA VAL A 50 10.28 12.58 -2.07
C VAL A 50 10.81 13.97 -2.41
N GLU A 51 12.05 14.25 -2.03
CA GLU A 51 12.73 15.52 -2.25
C GLU A 51 12.86 15.85 -3.74
N ILE A 52 13.15 14.84 -4.56
CA ILE A 52 13.22 15.00 -6.02
C ILE A 52 11.83 15.24 -6.60
N PHE A 53 10.82 14.51 -6.12
CA PHE A 53 9.44 14.69 -6.57
C PHE A 53 8.91 16.10 -6.26
N GLU A 54 9.13 16.59 -5.04
CA GLU A 54 8.69 17.92 -4.62
C GLU A 54 9.49 19.04 -5.29
N SER A 55 10.78 18.82 -5.58
CA SER A 55 11.60 19.77 -6.36
C SER A 55 11.12 19.88 -7.81
N ASP A 56 10.83 18.75 -8.45
CA ASP A 56 10.47 18.69 -9.88
C ASP A 56 9.00 19.05 -10.15
N THR A 57 8.17 19.11 -9.12
CA THR A 57 6.72 19.40 -9.22
C THR A 57 6.33 20.59 -8.34
N PRO A 58 5.10 21.10 -8.43
CA PRO A 58 4.56 22.03 -7.44
C PRO A 58 3.67 21.30 -6.41
N LEU A 59 3.88 19.99 -6.21
CA LEU A 59 3.07 19.15 -5.33
C LEU A 59 3.86 18.78 -4.08
N LEU A 60 3.14 18.52 -2.98
CA LEU A 60 3.73 18.13 -1.70
C LEU A 60 3.30 16.72 -1.32
N VAL A 61 4.23 15.91 -0.82
CA VAL A 61 3.97 14.55 -0.35
C VAL A 61 3.78 14.58 1.16
N GLU A 62 2.54 14.41 1.62
CA GLU A 62 2.22 14.42 3.05
C GLU A 62 2.58 13.11 3.74
N ALA A 63 2.50 11.99 3.01
CA ALA A 63 2.79 10.68 3.57
C ALA A 63 3.27 9.71 2.49
N ARG A 64 4.20 8.84 2.88
CA ARG A 64 4.62 7.68 2.08
C ARG A 64 4.98 6.52 3.00
N GLU A 65 4.09 5.55 3.11
CA GLU A 65 4.10 4.56 4.18
C GLU A 65 3.72 3.18 3.64
N LEU A 66 4.23 2.11 4.26
CA LEU A 66 3.63 0.79 4.08
C LEU A 66 2.23 0.78 4.67
N VAL A 67 1.33 -0.03 4.11
CA VAL A 67 -0.02 -0.21 4.67
C VAL A 67 -0.01 -1.49 5.50
N PRO A 68 -0.07 -1.41 6.85
CA PRO A 68 -0.21 -2.60 7.70
C PRO A 68 -1.41 -3.43 7.27
N ASP A 69 -1.34 -4.75 7.48
CA ASP A 69 -2.41 -5.73 7.21
C ASP A 69 -2.85 -5.83 5.73
N SER A 70 -2.20 -5.10 4.82
CA SER A 70 -2.58 -5.10 3.40
C SER A 70 -2.10 -6.34 2.64
N GLY A 71 -1.07 -7.02 3.14
CA GLY A 71 -0.53 -8.23 2.55
C GLY A 71 -1.39 -9.44 2.89
N GLY A 72 -1.78 -10.21 1.88
CA GLY A 72 -2.64 -11.36 2.03
C GLY A 72 -2.06 -12.38 3.02
N PRO A 73 -2.82 -12.76 4.06
CA PRO A 73 -2.39 -13.78 5.01
C PRO A 73 -2.11 -15.13 4.34
N GLY A 74 -1.11 -15.83 4.85
CA GLY A 74 -0.79 -17.20 4.43
C GLY A 74 0.37 -17.73 5.26
N ARG A 75 0.71 -19.01 5.10
CA ARG A 75 1.96 -19.56 5.66
C ARG A 75 3.14 -18.66 5.26
N MET A 76 3.14 -18.21 4.01
CA MET A 76 3.93 -17.06 3.55
C MET A 76 2.99 -15.89 3.21
N ARG A 77 3.28 -14.73 3.79
CA ARG A 77 2.47 -13.50 3.69
C ARG A 77 2.75 -12.80 2.36
N GLY A 78 1.71 -12.38 1.65
CA GLY A 78 1.88 -11.51 0.47
C GLY A 78 2.52 -10.18 0.85
N GLY A 79 3.29 -9.55 -0.03
CA GLY A 79 3.92 -8.25 0.27
C GLY A 79 2.91 -7.17 0.60
N LEU A 80 3.29 -6.20 1.43
CA LEU A 80 2.39 -5.07 1.74
C LEU A 80 2.25 -4.11 0.56
N GLY A 81 1.09 -3.49 0.51
CA GLY A 81 0.81 -2.30 -0.26
C GLY A 81 1.46 -1.04 0.33
N ARG A 82 1.22 0.08 -0.35
CA ARG A 82 1.78 1.39 -0.01
C ARG A 82 0.70 2.47 -0.02
N LYS A 83 0.75 3.36 0.96
CA LYS A 83 0.03 4.62 0.99
C LYS A 83 0.95 5.73 0.50
N MET A 84 0.47 6.56 -0.41
CA MET A 84 1.12 7.82 -0.79
C MET A 84 0.05 8.91 -0.83
N VAL A 85 0.25 9.99 -0.08
CA VAL A 85 -0.67 11.13 0.00
C VAL A 85 0.03 12.35 -0.58
N ILE A 86 -0.64 13.03 -1.51
CA ILE A 86 -0.12 14.17 -2.22
C ILE A 86 -1.10 15.33 -2.07
N ARG A 87 -0.64 16.47 -1.56
CA ARG A 87 -1.39 17.72 -1.50
C ARG A 87 -1.06 18.59 -2.69
N VAL A 88 -2.10 19.20 -3.28
CA VAL A 88 -1.95 20.38 -4.13
C VAL A 88 -1.86 21.60 -3.21
N PRO A 89 -0.74 22.34 -3.17
CA PRO A 89 -0.62 23.53 -2.32
C PRO A 89 -1.72 24.55 -2.64
N ASP A 90 -2.09 25.34 -1.63
CA ASP A 90 -3.09 26.43 -1.67
C ASP A 90 -2.52 27.79 -1.25
N ASP A 91 -1.20 27.91 -1.20
CA ASP A 91 -0.47 29.15 -0.93
C ASP A 91 -0.27 30.01 -2.20
N GLU A 92 0.50 31.10 -2.08
CA GLU A 92 0.79 32.01 -3.19
C GLU A 92 1.57 31.37 -4.34
N TYR A 93 2.21 30.22 -4.11
CA TYR A 93 2.99 29.46 -5.08
C TYR A 93 2.22 28.26 -5.65
N ALA A 94 0.95 28.11 -5.26
CA ALA A 94 0.07 27.05 -5.72
C ALA A 94 0.05 26.94 -7.26
N PRO A 95 0.03 25.72 -7.82
CA PRO A 95 -0.13 25.54 -9.25
C PRO A 95 -1.50 26.06 -9.72
N GLN A 96 -1.54 26.59 -10.94
CA GLN A 96 -2.80 27.08 -11.50
C GLN A 96 -3.77 25.91 -11.73
N PRO A 97 -5.07 26.07 -11.38
CA PRO A 97 -6.05 25.04 -11.64
C PRO A 97 -6.40 24.95 -13.14
N PRO A 98 -6.74 23.75 -13.64
CA PRO A 98 -6.71 22.48 -12.92
C PRO A 98 -5.30 21.86 -12.88
N VAL A 99 -4.96 21.24 -11.75
CA VAL A 99 -3.92 20.20 -11.73
C VAL A 99 -4.58 18.91 -12.16
N THR A 100 -4.14 18.36 -13.29
CA THR A 100 -4.77 17.15 -13.83
C THR A 100 -3.97 15.92 -13.42
N ARG A 101 -4.68 14.94 -12.85
CA ARG A 101 -4.18 13.61 -12.55
C ARG A 101 -4.80 12.61 -13.51
N ALA A 102 -3.99 12.00 -14.36
CA ALA A 102 -4.36 10.79 -15.11
C ALA A 102 -3.83 9.55 -14.38
N ILE A 103 -4.63 8.49 -14.34
CA ILE A 103 -4.23 7.23 -13.70
C ILE A 103 -4.45 6.05 -14.63
N GLN A 104 -3.55 5.09 -14.55
CA GLN A 104 -3.81 3.72 -14.95
C GLN A 104 -3.53 2.83 -13.74
N ALA A 105 -4.60 2.45 -13.03
CA ALA A 105 -4.52 1.60 -11.86
C ALA A 105 -5.44 0.38 -11.98
N GLY A 106 -4.96 -0.75 -11.48
CA GLY A 106 -5.74 -1.97 -11.33
C GLY A 106 -5.94 -2.32 -9.85
N ARG A 107 -6.68 -3.42 -9.61
CA ARG A 107 -6.95 -4.01 -8.28
C ARG A 107 -7.83 -3.19 -7.33
N CYS A 108 -8.54 -2.19 -7.84
CA CYS A 108 -9.56 -1.46 -7.07
C CYS A 108 -10.87 -2.26 -6.91
N LYS A 109 -11.21 -3.11 -7.89
CA LYS A 109 -12.40 -3.98 -7.85
C LYS A 109 -12.10 -5.37 -7.29
N TYR A 110 -11.09 -6.04 -7.87
CA TYR A 110 -10.69 -7.40 -7.52
C TYR A 110 -9.30 -7.38 -6.85
N PRO A 111 -9.15 -7.92 -5.63
CA PRO A 111 -7.86 -7.96 -4.95
C PRO A 111 -6.90 -8.93 -5.63
N PRO A 112 -5.59 -8.89 -5.32
CA PRO A 112 -4.69 -10.00 -5.61
C PRO A 112 -5.08 -11.23 -4.78
N GLU A 113 -5.36 -12.33 -5.45
CA GLU A 113 -5.80 -13.57 -4.82
C GLU A 113 -4.63 -14.29 -4.14
N GLY A 114 -4.92 -14.95 -3.02
CA GLY A 114 -3.99 -15.91 -2.41
C GLY A 114 -4.12 -17.28 -3.07
N ILE A 115 -3.14 -18.14 -2.84
CA ILE A 115 -3.08 -19.49 -3.42
C ILE A 115 -2.82 -20.56 -2.36
N PHE A 116 -3.32 -21.77 -2.62
CA PHE A 116 -3.16 -22.95 -1.76
C PHE A 116 -3.58 -22.72 -0.29
N GLY A 117 -4.72 -22.06 -0.07
CA GLY A 117 -5.22 -21.72 1.27
C GLY A 117 -4.84 -20.31 1.74
N GLY A 118 -3.89 -19.67 1.05
CA GLY A 118 -3.55 -18.26 1.26
C GLY A 118 -4.74 -17.35 0.96
N LYS A 119 -4.82 -16.25 1.71
CA LYS A 119 -5.90 -15.26 1.61
C LYS A 119 -5.54 -14.13 0.64
N PRO A 120 -6.55 -13.46 0.06
CA PRO A 120 -6.33 -12.30 -0.79
C PRO A 120 -5.64 -11.16 -0.03
N GLY A 121 -4.85 -10.35 -0.76
CA GLY A 121 -4.35 -9.08 -0.25
C GLY A 121 -5.40 -7.97 -0.30
N ALA A 122 -5.12 -6.83 0.31
CA ALA A 122 -5.99 -5.67 0.26
C ALA A 122 -6.10 -5.11 -1.17
N LYS A 123 -7.26 -4.53 -1.48
CA LYS A 123 -7.52 -3.83 -2.74
C LYS A 123 -6.72 -2.53 -2.82
N ALA A 124 -6.47 -2.09 -4.05
CA ALA A 124 -6.02 -0.72 -4.27
C ALA A 124 -7.16 0.27 -4.03
N GLN A 125 -6.82 1.49 -3.62
CA GLN A 125 -7.77 2.58 -3.48
C GLN A 125 -7.17 3.87 -4.06
N PHE A 126 -8.06 4.70 -4.58
CA PHE A 126 -7.74 6.05 -5.02
C PHE A 126 -8.76 6.99 -4.42
N LEU A 127 -8.30 7.93 -3.60
CA LEU A 127 -9.14 8.88 -2.89
C LEU A 127 -8.75 10.32 -3.24
N VAL A 128 -9.75 11.19 -3.31
CA VAL A 128 -9.60 12.63 -3.44
C VAL A 128 -10.38 13.25 -2.28
N ASN A 129 -9.71 13.97 -1.40
CA ASN A 129 -10.30 14.55 -0.20
C ASN A 129 -11.05 13.52 0.68
N GLY A 130 -10.52 12.29 0.74
CA GLY A 130 -11.13 11.18 1.48
C GLY A 130 -12.21 10.40 0.74
N GLU A 131 -12.72 10.93 -0.38
CA GLU A 131 -13.78 10.29 -1.16
C GLU A 131 -13.23 9.44 -2.31
N PRO A 132 -13.91 8.34 -2.71
CA PRO A 132 -13.48 7.53 -3.84
C PRO A 132 -13.39 8.35 -5.14
N GLY A 133 -12.20 8.40 -5.74
CA GLY A 133 -11.99 9.00 -7.05
C GLY A 133 -12.04 7.97 -8.19
N ASP A 134 -11.97 8.43 -9.43
CA ASP A 134 -11.91 7.55 -10.61
C ASP A 134 -10.51 6.87 -10.73
N PRO A 135 -10.43 5.53 -10.66
CA PRO A 135 -9.18 4.78 -10.77
C PRO A 135 -8.73 4.50 -12.22
N SER A 136 -9.46 4.99 -13.22
CA SER A 136 -9.24 4.71 -14.65
C SER A 136 -9.30 5.94 -15.57
N GLY A 137 -9.73 7.09 -15.06
CA GLY A 137 -9.91 8.32 -15.84
C GLY A 137 -9.02 9.48 -15.42
N LEU A 138 -9.46 10.68 -15.81
CA LEU A 138 -8.86 11.94 -15.41
C LEU A 138 -9.54 12.44 -14.13
N THR A 139 -8.74 13.00 -13.24
CA THR A 139 -9.21 13.73 -12.07
C THR A 139 -8.63 15.12 -12.12
N PHE A 140 -9.50 16.13 -12.03
CA PHE A 140 -9.11 17.53 -11.99
C PHE A 140 -9.09 17.99 -10.55
N CYS A 141 -7.90 18.31 -10.07
CA CYS A 141 -7.67 18.81 -8.72
C CYS A 141 -7.52 20.33 -8.77
N LYS A 142 -7.85 20.98 -7.66
CA LYS A 142 -7.65 22.40 -7.40
C LYS A 142 -6.63 22.57 -6.26
N PRO A 143 -6.03 23.76 -6.11
CA PRO A 143 -5.31 24.13 -4.90
C PRO A 143 -6.08 23.74 -3.63
N GLY A 144 -5.40 23.08 -2.70
CA GLY A 144 -5.96 22.59 -1.44
C GLY A 144 -6.42 21.12 -1.47
N ASP A 145 -6.64 20.54 -2.65
CA ASP A 145 -7.06 19.14 -2.76
C ASP A 145 -5.95 18.18 -2.32
N VAL A 146 -6.37 17.08 -1.68
CA VAL A 146 -5.52 15.99 -1.22
C VAL A 146 -5.84 14.72 -1.97
N VAL A 147 -4.83 14.12 -2.56
CA VAL A 147 -4.93 12.93 -3.39
C VAL A 147 -4.19 11.78 -2.71
N ALA A 148 -4.93 10.75 -2.30
CA ALA A 148 -4.36 9.58 -1.62
C ALA A 148 -4.43 8.33 -2.50
N PHE A 149 -3.33 7.58 -2.51
CA PHE A 149 -3.16 6.36 -3.26
C PHE A 149 -2.79 5.22 -2.35
N TYR A 150 -3.60 4.16 -2.41
CA TYR A 150 -3.32 2.90 -1.75
C TYR A 150 -3.04 1.85 -2.82
N SER A 151 -1.80 1.38 -2.87
CA SER A 151 -1.43 0.26 -3.73
C SER A 151 -1.90 -1.04 -3.07
N ALA A 152 -2.42 -1.97 -3.87
CA ALA A 152 -2.83 -3.28 -3.38
C ALA A 152 -1.66 -4.04 -2.73
N GLY A 153 -1.95 -4.86 -1.71
CA GLY A 153 -1.00 -5.86 -1.22
C GLY A 153 -1.00 -7.11 -2.09
N GLY A 154 -0.02 -7.99 -1.90
CA GLY A 154 0.06 -9.27 -2.60
C GLY A 154 -0.81 -10.33 -1.95
N GLY A 155 -1.18 -11.38 -2.70
CA GLY A 155 -1.86 -12.55 -2.12
C GLY A 155 -0.91 -13.44 -1.31
N GLY A 156 -1.45 -14.08 -0.27
CA GLY A 156 -0.71 -15.03 0.56
C GLY A 156 -0.57 -16.41 -0.08
N TYR A 157 0.33 -17.23 0.47
CA TYR A 157 0.55 -18.62 0.06
C TYR A 157 0.40 -19.55 1.26
N GLY A 158 -0.38 -20.63 1.11
CA GLY A 158 -0.55 -21.63 2.17
C GLY A 158 -1.53 -21.17 3.25
N ASP A 159 -1.97 -22.09 4.11
CA ASP A 159 -2.85 -21.76 5.23
C ASP A 159 -2.15 -20.79 6.22
N PRO A 160 -2.73 -19.60 6.52
CA PRO A 160 -2.22 -18.70 7.54
C PRO A 160 -1.95 -19.34 8.91
N PHE A 161 -2.73 -20.35 9.30
CA PHE A 161 -2.59 -21.05 10.59
C PHE A 161 -1.34 -21.94 10.65
N GLU A 162 -0.72 -22.24 9.50
CA GLU A 162 0.58 -22.93 9.41
C GLU A 162 1.79 -21.97 9.50
N ARG A 163 1.58 -20.65 9.49
CA ARG A 163 2.68 -19.69 9.61
C ARG A 163 3.37 -19.84 10.97
N ASP A 164 4.70 -19.81 10.97
CA ASP A 164 5.50 -19.80 12.20
C ASP A 164 5.10 -18.60 13.09
N PRO A 165 4.68 -18.82 14.35
CA PRO A 165 4.34 -17.75 15.28
C PRO A 165 5.43 -16.69 15.45
N GLU A 166 6.71 -17.05 15.40
CA GLU A 166 7.81 -16.07 15.52
C GLU A 166 7.92 -15.19 14.26
N MET A 167 7.56 -15.71 13.08
CA MET A 167 7.45 -14.87 11.88
C MET A 167 6.29 -13.88 11.99
N VAL A 168 5.16 -14.28 12.59
CA VAL A 168 4.03 -13.37 12.85
C VAL A 168 4.41 -12.30 13.86
N ARG A 169 5.07 -12.68 14.95
CA ARG A 169 5.60 -11.73 15.94
C ARG A 169 6.54 -10.71 15.33
N ARG A 170 7.48 -11.16 14.49
CA ARG A 170 8.38 -10.26 13.75
C ARG A 170 7.60 -9.30 12.85
N ASP A 171 6.57 -9.78 12.16
CA ASP A 171 5.72 -8.92 11.34
C ASP A 171 4.98 -7.87 12.18
N VAL A 172 4.56 -8.20 13.41
CA VAL A 172 3.97 -7.24 14.35
C VAL A 172 4.98 -6.19 14.81
N ILE A 173 6.19 -6.62 15.20
CA ILE A 173 7.26 -5.70 15.62
C ILE A 173 7.64 -4.72 14.49
N TYR A 174 7.63 -5.18 13.24
CA TYR A 174 7.89 -4.33 12.08
C TYR A 174 6.67 -3.52 11.60
N GLY A 175 5.52 -3.65 12.26
CA GLY A 175 4.29 -2.96 11.90
C GLY A 175 3.70 -3.42 10.56
N TYR A 176 4.04 -4.62 10.11
CA TYR A 176 3.49 -5.20 8.89
C TYR A 176 2.13 -5.83 9.10
N VAL A 177 1.94 -6.40 10.28
CA VAL A 177 0.70 -7.03 10.75
C VAL A 177 0.34 -6.38 12.09
N SER A 178 -0.91 -6.05 12.34
CA SER A 178 -1.36 -5.56 13.64
C SER A 178 -1.47 -6.69 14.67
N VAL A 179 -1.50 -6.36 15.97
CA VAL A 179 -1.70 -7.37 17.03
C VAL A 179 -3.06 -8.06 16.87
N GLU A 180 -4.05 -7.29 16.46
CA GLU A 180 -5.40 -7.76 16.16
C GLU A 180 -5.38 -8.76 15.00
N GLN A 181 -4.74 -8.42 13.88
CA GLN A 181 -4.70 -9.29 12.71
C GLN A 181 -3.78 -10.51 12.90
N ALA A 182 -2.74 -10.41 13.73
CA ALA A 182 -1.95 -11.57 14.15
C ALA A 182 -2.83 -12.65 14.79
N ARG A 183 -3.78 -12.24 15.63
CA ARG A 183 -4.74 -13.13 16.28
C ARG A 183 -5.79 -13.65 15.31
N GLU A 184 -6.39 -12.78 14.49
CA GLU A 184 -7.54 -13.14 13.65
C GLU A 184 -7.17 -13.99 12.44
N ASP A 185 -6.10 -13.61 11.74
CA ASP A 185 -5.70 -14.24 10.49
C ASP A 185 -4.76 -15.41 10.70
N TYR A 186 -3.84 -15.33 11.67
CA TYR A 186 -2.81 -16.35 11.88
C TYR A 186 -3.02 -17.18 13.15
N GLY A 187 -4.00 -16.81 13.99
CA GLY A 187 -4.25 -17.48 15.27
C GLY A 187 -3.15 -17.28 16.30
N VAL A 188 -2.29 -16.26 16.14
CA VAL A 188 -1.15 -16.01 17.05
C VAL A 188 -1.53 -14.90 18.01
N VAL A 189 -1.50 -15.19 19.29
CA VAL A 189 -1.82 -14.23 20.36
C VAL A 189 -0.53 -13.59 20.83
N ILE A 190 -0.43 -12.27 20.67
CA ILE A 190 0.73 -11.47 21.04
C ILE A 190 0.30 -10.43 22.07
N ASP A 191 1.09 -10.27 23.12
CA ASP A 191 0.91 -9.21 24.09
C ASP A 191 1.30 -7.84 23.47
N PRO A 192 0.42 -6.83 23.49
CA PRO A 192 0.64 -5.57 22.77
C PRO A 192 1.70 -4.67 23.43
N GLU A 193 2.06 -4.90 24.69
CA GLU A 193 3.04 -4.07 25.41
C GLU A 193 4.46 -4.65 25.27
N THR A 194 4.57 -5.97 25.32
CA THR A 194 5.86 -6.69 25.32
C THR A 194 6.22 -7.31 23.97
N PHE A 195 5.24 -7.45 23.07
CA PHE A 195 5.35 -8.21 21.82
C PHE A 195 5.77 -9.67 22.01
N GLU A 196 5.54 -10.25 23.18
CA GLU A 196 5.79 -11.67 23.43
C GLU A 196 4.58 -12.51 23.00
N ILE A 197 4.84 -13.73 22.54
CA ILE A 197 3.80 -14.66 22.10
C ILE A 197 3.23 -15.40 23.31
N ASP A 198 1.90 -15.40 23.46
CA ASP A 198 1.21 -16.35 24.32
C ASP A 198 1.05 -17.68 23.56
N TYR A 199 2.02 -18.57 23.75
CA TYR A 199 2.03 -19.89 23.11
C TYR A 199 0.80 -20.73 23.48
N LYS A 200 0.34 -20.68 24.73
CA LYS A 200 -0.83 -21.47 25.18
C LYS A 200 -2.13 -20.95 24.57
N ALA A 201 -2.29 -19.63 24.44
CA ALA A 201 -3.45 -19.05 23.77
C ALA A 201 -3.39 -19.27 22.25
N THR A 202 -2.19 -19.19 21.66
CA THR A 202 -1.95 -19.49 20.24
C THR A 202 -2.34 -20.93 19.90
N GLU A 203 -1.85 -21.92 20.66
CA GLU A 203 -2.21 -23.33 20.47
C GLU A 203 -3.73 -23.56 20.55
N ARG A 204 -4.40 -22.97 21.54
CA ARG A 204 -5.85 -23.06 21.68
C ARG A 204 -6.59 -22.45 20.48
N MET A 205 -6.16 -21.28 20.02
CA MET A 205 -6.75 -20.61 18.85
C MET A 205 -6.60 -21.45 17.57
N ARG A 206 -5.44 -22.08 17.39
CA ARG A 206 -5.17 -22.92 16.20
C ARG A 206 -5.84 -24.30 16.27
N SER A 207 -5.99 -24.90 17.44
CA SER A 207 -6.60 -26.24 17.60
C SER A 207 -8.11 -26.30 17.25
N GLY A 208 -8.77 -25.16 17.15
CA GLY A 208 -10.21 -25.04 16.90
C GLY A 208 -10.58 -24.71 15.45
N ARG A 209 -9.63 -24.73 14.52
CA ARG A 209 -9.81 -24.41 13.10
C ARG A 209 -9.21 -25.49 12.21
#